data_AF-A0A2N1DHQ8-F1
#
_entry.id   AF-A0A2N1DHQ8-F1
#
_cell.length_a   1.000
_cell.length_b   1.000
_cell.length_c   1.000
_cell.angle_alpha   90.00
_cell.angle_beta   90.00
_cell.angle_gamma   90.00
#
_symmetry.space_group_name_H-M   'P 1'
#
loop_
_entity.id
_entity.type
_entity.pdbx_description
1 polymer ?
#
loop_
_entity_poly.entity_id
_entity_poly.type
_entity_poly.pdbx_seq_one_letter_code
_entity_poly.pdbx_strand_id
1 'polypeptide(L)'
;MQTLTDIYIYPIKSVKAINQPAAKVEKKGLKFDRRYMLIDQQGQFITGRSYPQLTQIEVQFSKKMLIVSAPNMPSLTINPADFSQHTKNAQLWSDNVSAVHCHDDYDQWFSAFLQKKCQLVFLAEETQRLVKNTNAPVSFADGYPLLLINQTSVEQLNARLTTPVTALHFRPNIVIKGDFPFVEDSWSRIKIGEVEFEVSKPCSRCIFINVNPKTGIADQSEPLLTLSKFRYSHGNIDFGQNLIPLNEGLIRAGDEVQVISAQGARFYSAQDDQQESNKKTLAIHYQGSNVTAQGDNQQLLLDQAEQAGIDIPYSCRGGQCGSCKVKLVEGEVQILNNEGLSDLEIEQGYILACSCIPLSDISINH
;
A
#
# COMPACT_ATOMS: atom_id res chain seq x y z
N MET A 1 26.65 -13.76 -8.20
CA MET A 1 26.83 -13.45 -6.77
C MET A 1 25.93 -12.29 -6.46
N GLN A 2 25.09 -12.43 -5.43
CA GLN A 2 24.11 -11.41 -5.07
C GLN A 2 24.66 -10.54 -3.95
N THR A 3 24.54 -9.23 -4.06
CA THR A 3 25.16 -8.29 -3.12
C THR A 3 24.17 -7.22 -2.69
N LEU A 4 24.16 -6.89 -1.41
CA LEU A 4 23.44 -5.73 -0.87
C LEU A 4 24.11 -4.45 -1.35
N THR A 5 23.42 -3.63 -2.16
CA THR A 5 23.98 -2.38 -2.70
C THR A 5 23.61 -1.17 -1.87
N ASP A 6 22.35 -1.08 -1.44
CA ASP A 6 21.83 0.10 -0.74
C ASP A 6 20.93 -0.28 0.42
N ILE A 7 21.04 0.49 1.48
CA ILE A 7 20.16 0.41 2.64
C ILE A 7 19.47 1.76 2.80
N TYR A 8 18.14 1.75 2.85
CA TYR A 8 17.34 2.97 2.98
C TYR A 8 16.45 2.93 4.23
N ILE A 9 16.46 4.05 4.96
CA ILE A 9 15.61 4.28 6.12
C ILE A 9 14.67 5.44 5.83
N TYR A 10 13.42 5.34 6.26
CA TYR A 10 12.41 6.39 6.15
C TYR A 10 11.86 6.66 7.55
N PRO A 11 12.48 7.56 8.32
CA PRO A 11 12.15 7.73 9.73
C PRO A 11 10.67 8.07 9.97
N ILE A 12 10.13 8.92 9.09
CA ILE A 12 8.73 9.32 9.07
C ILE A 12 8.04 8.65 7.88
N LYS A 13 6.84 8.10 8.09
CA LYS A 13 6.07 7.46 7.01
C LYS A 13 5.90 8.41 5.82
N SER A 14 6.12 7.88 4.62
CA SER A 14 6.00 8.58 3.32
C SER A 14 7.08 9.61 2.97
N VAL A 15 8.00 9.98 3.88
CA VAL A 15 9.04 10.98 3.58
C VAL A 15 10.15 10.42 2.69
N LYS A 16 11.12 11.27 2.34
CA LYS A 16 12.29 10.90 1.53
C LYS A 16 13.15 9.85 2.22
N ALA A 17 13.81 9.01 1.42
CA ALA A 17 14.73 8.00 1.91
C ALA A 17 16.05 8.61 2.42
N ILE A 18 16.64 8.00 3.45
CA ILE A 18 18.01 8.24 3.87
C ILE A 18 18.82 7.00 3.51
N ASN A 19 19.83 7.14 2.65
CA ASN A 19 20.77 6.06 2.36
C ASN A 19 21.76 5.90 3.53
N GLN A 20 22.05 4.67 3.92
CA GLN A 20 23.00 4.34 4.97
C GLN A 20 23.99 3.29 4.46
N PRO A 21 25.29 3.40 4.77
CA PRO A 21 26.27 2.37 4.41
C PRO A 21 26.10 1.09 5.25
N ALA A 22 25.46 1.20 6.42
CA ALA A 22 25.15 0.10 7.32
C ALA A 22 23.92 0.43 8.16
N ALA A 23 23.17 -0.59 8.58
CA ALA A 23 22.03 -0.40 9.46
C ALA A 23 21.86 -1.58 10.44
N LYS A 24 21.49 -1.25 11.69
CA LYS A 24 21.06 -2.25 12.66
C LYS A 24 19.65 -2.72 12.28
N VAL A 25 19.48 -4.02 12.13
CA VAL A 25 18.17 -4.67 12.01
C VAL A 25 17.68 -5.04 13.39
N GLU A 26 16.46 -4.65 13.69
CA GLU A 26 15.69 -4.96 14.90
C GLU A 26 14.46 -5.79 14.50
N LYS A 27 13.75 -6.38 15.46
CA LYS A 27 12.55 -7.19 15.16
C LYS A 27 11.50 -6.45 14.33
N LYS A 28 11.36 -5.13 14.52
CA LYS A 28 10.40 -4.26 13.82
C LYS A 28 10.88 -3.78 12.44
N GLY A 29 12.10 -4.13 12.01
CA GLY A 29 12.71 -3.69 10.74
C GLY A 29 14.06 -3.02 10.94
N LEU A 30 14.47 -2.14 10.02
CA LEU A 30 15.67 -1.32 10.26
C LEU A 30 15.43 -0.36 11.43
N LYS A 31 16.45 -0.18 12.26
CA LYS A 31 16.40 0.80 13.34
C LYS A 31 16.02 2.18 12.80
N PHE A 32 15.10 2.84 13.49
CA PHE A 32 14.50 4.14 13.12
C PHE A 32 13.51 4.13 11.96
N ASP A 33 13.29 3.02 11.26
CA ASP A 33 12.45 2.99 10.06
C ASP A 33 10.94 3.06 10.39
N ARG A 34 10.28 4.07 9.81
CA ARG A 34 8.85 4.41 9.99
C ARG A 34 8.43 4.38 11.46
N ARG A 35 9.25 4.97 12.34
CA ARG A 35 8.92 5.16 13.77
C ARG A 35 7.99 6.35 14.01
N TYR A 36 7.86 7.21 13.01
CA TYR A 36 6.97 8.36 13.05
C TYR A 36 5.92 8.29 11.93
N MET A 37 4.76 8.88 12.18
CA MET A 37 3.67 8.98 11.21
C MET A 37 2.88 10.27 11.45
N LEU A 38 2.30 10.82 10.39
CA LEU A 38 1.34 11.91 10.50
C LEU A 38 -0.07 11.36 10.57
N ILE A 39 -0.89 11.93 11.44
CA ILE A 39 -2.33 11.66 11.53
C ILE A 39 -3.11 12.97 11.37
N ASP A 40 -4.35 12.90 10.90
CA ASP A 40 -5.27 14.04 10.99
C ASP A 40 -5.89 14.17 12.39
N GLN A 41 -6.81 15.12 12.55
CA GLN A 41 -7.47 15.39 13.83
C GLN A 41 -8.40 14.25 14.29
N GLN A 42 -8.77 13.34 13.37
CA GLN A 42 -9.58 12.16 13.63
C GLN A 42 -8.73 10.92 13.89
N GLY A 43 -7.40 11.04 13.86
CA GLY A 43 -6.48 9.92 14.05
C GLY A 43 -6.21 9.11 12.78
N GLN A 44 -6.70 9.53 11.62
CA GLN A 44 -6.43 8.82 10.36
C GLN A 44 -5.05 9.15 9.86
N PHE A 45 -4.28 8.12 9.53
CA PHE A 45 -2.95 8.28 8.96
C PHE A 45 -2.93 9.06 7.63
N ILE A 46 -1.98 9.97 7.52
CA ILE A 46 -1.70 10.75 6.32
C ILE A 46 -0.54 10.09 5.59
N THR A 47 -0.67 9.90 4.27
CA THR A 47 0.34 9.21 3.46
C THR A 47 0.70 9.95 2.19
N GLY A 48 1.82 9.56 1.59
CA GLY A 48 2.23 10.06 0.28
C GLY A 48 1.28 9.67 -0.87
N ARG A 49 0.32 8.76 -0.65
CA ARG A 49 -0.76 8.50 -1.61
C ARG A 49 -1.70 9.69 -1.73
N SER A 50 -2.06 10.31 -0.61
CA SER A 50 -2.93 11.48 -0.56
C SER A 50 -2.15 12.80 -0.59
N TYR A 51 -0.91 12.81 -0.09
CA TYR A 51 -0.04 13.99 -0.04
C TYR A 51 1.37 13.68 -0.57
N PRO A 52 1.56 13.55 -1.90
CA PRO A 52 2.85 13.22 -2.52
C PRO A 52 4.02 14.15 -2.11
N GLN A 53 3.72 15.41 -1.79
CA GLN A 53 4.69 16.39 -1.30
C GLN A 53 5.45 15.96 -0.04
N LEU A 54 4.92 14.99 0.74
CA LEU A 54 5.67 14.38 1.85
C LEU A 54 7.01 13.80 1.42
N THR A 55 7.12 13.31 0.18
CA THR A 55 8.38 12.79 -0.38
C THR A 55 9.46 13.85 -0.57
N GLN A 56 9.12 15.15 -0.46
CA GLN A 56 10.05 16.27 -0.51
C GLN A 56 10.64 16.63 0.86
N ILE A 57 10.13 16.02 1.94
CA ILE A 57 10.65 16.21 3.28
C ILE A 57 11.92 15.38 3.44
N GLU A 58 13.02 16.06 3.71
CA GLU A 58 14.32 15.45 4.02
C GLU A 58 14.48 15.33 5.53
N VAL A 59 15.11 14.23 5.96
CA VAL A 59 15.39 13.95 7.36
C VAL A 59 16.86 13.60 7.50
N GLN A 60 17.51 14.15 8.51
CA GLN A 60 18.89 13.82 8.88
C GLN A 60 18.94 13.39 10.35
N PHE A 61 19.72 12.37 10.66
CA PHE A 61 19.96 11.96 12.04
C PHE A 61 20.99 12.88 12.69
N SER A 62 20.69 13.39 13.88
CA SER A 62 21.62 14.18 14.69
C SER A 62 21.59 13.71 16.13
N LYS A 63 22.58 12.92 16.54
CA LYS A 63 22.65 12.27 17.86
C LYS A 63 21.40 11.44 18.17
N LYS A 64 20.46 11.97 18.95
CA LYS A 64 19.18 11.34 19.33
C LYS A 64 17.97 12.07 18.72
N MET A 65 18.20 13.03 17.84
CA MET A 65 17.21 13.92 17.24
C MET A 65 17.12 13.70 15.73
N LEU A 66 16.03 14.16 15.15
CA LEU A 66 15.88 14.27 13.70
C LEU A 66 15.90 15.75 13.31
N ILE A 67 16.70 16.10 12.31
CA ILE A 67 16.63 17.40 11.64
C ILE A 67 15.78 17.21 10.38
N VAL A 68 14.69 17.97 10.29
CA VAL A 68 13.71 17.90 9.20
C VAL A 68 13.76 19.19 8.40
N SER A 69 13.78 19.06 7.08
CA SER A 69 13.74 20.20 6.15
C SER A 69 12.85 19.89 4.96
N ALA A 70 12.20 20.91 4.43
CA ALA A 70 11.39 20.82 3.21
C ALA A 70 11.48 22.14 2.42
N PRO A 71 11.15 22.14 1.12
CA PRO A 71 11.14 23.36 0.31
C PRO A 71 10.30 24.46 0.95
N ASN A 72 10.85 25.67 1.03
CA ASN A 72 10.21 26.88 1.58
C ASN A 72 9.77 26.78 3.05
N MET A 73 10.33 25.84 3.83
CA MET A 73 10.06 25.69 5.26
C MET A 73 11.33 25.95 6.08
N PRO A 74 11.23 26.52 7.31
CA PRO A 74 12.36 26.56 8.22
C PRO A 74 12.78 25.14 8.62
N SER A 75 14.05 24.94 8.99
CA SER A 75 14.49 23.65 9.54
C SER A 75 13.79 23.38 10.87
N LEU A 76 13.31 22.15 11.06
CA LEU A 76 12.70 21.68 12.30
C LEU A 76 13.62 20.66 12.97
N THR A 77 13.75 20.72 14.30
CA THR A 77 14.43 19.68 15.08
C THR A 77 13.41 18.91 15.91
N ILE A 78 13.27 17.62 15.64
CA ILE A 78 12.43 16.71 16.43
C ILE A 78 13.32 16.07 17.49
N ASN A 79 13.00 16.35 18.75
CA ASN A 79 13.73 15.84 19.90
C ASN A 79 12.80 14.96 20.75
N PRO A 80 13.08 13.65 20.87
CA PRO A 80 12.27 12.73 21.67
C PRO A 80 12.08 13.13 23.14
N ALA A 81 12.96 13.95 23.71
CA ALA A 81 12.79 14.45 25.07
C ALA A 81 11.63 15.44 25.23
N ASP A 82 11.18 16.05 24.13
CA ASP A 82 10.10 17.03 24.12
C ASP A 82 8.73 16.35 23.87
N PHE A 83 8.70 15.02 23.72
CA PHE A 83 7.46 14.33 23.39
C PHE A 83 6.45 14.44 24.54
N SER A 84 5.18 14.63 24.17
CA SER A 84 4.10 14.67 25.15
C SER A 84 3.99 13.33 25.90
N GLN A 85 3.40 13.37 27.09
CA GLN A 85 3.02 12.15 27.82
C GLN A 85 1.70 11.55 27.31
N HIS A 86 1.08 12.18 26.30
CA HIS A 86 -0.23 11.79 25.80
C HIS A 86 -0.11 10.84 24.62
N THR A 87 -0.95 9.81 24.62
CA THR A 87 -1.13 8.93 23.47
C THR A 87 -2.35 9.34 22.66
N LYS A 88 -2.27 9.14 21.34
CA LYS A 88 -3.36 9.30 20.38
C LYS A 88 -3.68 7.93 19.79
N ASN A 89 -4.96 7.68 19.53
CA ASN A 89 -5.33 6.56 18.68
C ASN A 89 -5.01 6.93 17.23
N ALA A 90 -4.12 6.16 16.61
CA ALA A 90 -3.75 6.31 15.22
C ALA A 90 -4.29 5.10 14.43
N GLN A 91 -5.21 5.35 13.51
CA GLN A 91 -5.73 4.33 12.61
C GLN A 91 -4.81 4.19 11.40
N LEU A 92 -4.24 3.00 11.22
CA LEU A 92 -3.42 2.60 10.08
C LEU A 92 -4.07 1.39 9.42
N TRP A 93 -4.79 1.62 8.33
CA TRP A 93 -5.61 0.58 7.69
C TRP A 93 -6.65 0.01 8.66
N SER A 94 -6.65 -1.31 8.88
CA SER A 94 -7.49 -1.99 9.88
C SER A 94 -6.92 -1.94 11.30
N ASP A 95 -5.69 -1.44 11.49
CA ASP A 95 -5.02 -1.42 12.79
C ASP A 95 -5.34 -0.11 13.53
N ASN A 96 -5.67 -0.22 14.81
CA ASN A 96 -5.71 0.90 15.74
C ASN A 96 -4.49 0.83 16.66
N VAL A 97 -3.66 1.87 16.65
CA VAL A 97 -2.38 1.89 17.36
C VAL A 97 -2.37 3.05 18.35
N SER A 98 -2.10 2.75 19.62
CA SER A 98 -1.80 3.80 20.61
C SER A 98 -0.39 4.34 20.36
N ALA A 99 -0.33 5.57 19.85
CA ALA A 99 0.91 6.24 19.45
C ALA A 99 1.15 7.48 20.32
N VAL A 100 2.41 7.74 20.66
CA VAL A 100 2.79 8.92 21.46
C VAL A 100 2.66 10.16 20.59
N HIS A 101 1.91 11.16 21.03
CA HIS A 101 1.91 12.47 20.37
C HIS A 101 3.25 13.14 20.62
N CYS A 102 3.88 13.64 19.55
CA CYS A 102 5.22 14.23 19.65
C CYS A 102 5.13 15.62 20.29
N HIS A 103 4.86 16.68 19.54
CA HIS A 103 4.85 18.05 20.08
C HIS A 103 4.03 18.98 19.19
N ASP A 104 3.37 19.98 19.79
CA ASP A 104 2.51 20.93 19.06
C ASP A 104 3.28 21.75 18.01
N ASP A 105 4.53 22.13 18.29
CA ASP A 105 5.36 22.84 17.31
C ASP A 105 5.66 21.97 16.06
N TYR A 106 5.76 20.65 16.24
CA TYR A 106 5.97 19.73 15.12
C TYR A 106 4.68 19.64 14.30
N ASP A 107 3.53 19.54 14.97
CA ASP A 107 2.21 19.56 14.34
C ASP A 107 2.02 20.83 13.51
N GLN A 108 2.38 22.00 14.05
CA GLN A 108 2.30 23.28 13.35
C GLN A 108 3.19 23.29 12.09
N TRP A 109 4.41 22.80 12.19
CA TRP A 109 5.34 22.74 11.05
C TRP A 109 4.81 21.84 9.93
N PHE A 110 4.39 20.62 10.24
CA PHE A 110 3.83 19.70 9.24
C PHE A 110 2.50 20.21 8.69
N SER A 111 1.67 20.84 9.53
CA SER A 111 0.39 21.41 9.11
C SER A 111 0.58 22.57 8.13
N ALA A 112 1.58 23.42 8.37
CA ALA A 112 1.94 24.51 7.48
C ALA A 112 2.49 23.99 6.14
N PHE A 113 3.35 22.95 6.17
CA PHE A 113 3.86 22.34 4.94
C PHE A 113 2.75 21.68 4.11
N LEU A 114 1.82 20.97 4.77
CA LEU A 114 0.73 20.25 4.09
C LEU A 114 -0.49 21.11 3.77
N GLN A 115 -0.56 22.33 4.31
CA GLN A 115 -1.76 23.18 4.28
C GLN A 115 -3.01 22.44 4.83
N LYS A 116 -2.79 21.58 5.83
CA LYS A 116 -3.83 20.77 6.49
C LYS A 116 -3.41 20.49 7.92
N LYS A 117 -4.34 20.67 8.87
CA LYS A 117 -4.10 20.31 10.28
C LYS A 117 -3.76 18.82 10.41
N CYS A 118 -2.58 18.52 10.92
CA CYS A 118 -2.10 17.18 11.18
C CYS A 118 -1.25 17.15 12.44
N GLN A 119 -1.09 15.95 13.00
CA GLN A 119 -0.27 15.71 14.18
C GLN A 119 0.82 14.70 13.90
N LEU A 120 2.02 14.92 14.44
CA LEU A 120 3.11 13.95 14.39
C LEU A 120 3.00 13.00 15.57
N VAL A 121 2.95 11.71 15.29
CA VAL A 121 2.96 10.65 16.30
C VAL A 121 4.18 9.75 16.17
N PHE A 122 4.61 9.20 17.30
CA PHE A 122 5.74 8.30 17.45
C PHE A 122 5.30 6.94 17.97
N LEU A 123 5.87 5.89 17.40
CA LEU A 123 5.65 4.52 17.87
C LEU A 123 6.64 4.21 18.98
N ALA A 124 6.14 4.13 20.22
CA ALA A 124 6.94 3.75 21.37
C ALA A 124 7.45 2.30 21.27
N GLU A 125 8.47 1.96 22.05
CA GLU A 125 9.15 0.65 21.91
C GLU A 125 8.25 -0.49 22.37
N GLU A 126 7.48 -0.24 23.43
CA GLU A 126 6.49 -1.11 24.02
C GLU A 126 5.23 -1.29 23.15
N THR A 127 4.97 -0.39 22.19
CA THR A 127 3.80 -0.51 21.32
C THR A 127 3.94 -1.74 20.41
N GLN A 128 3.00 -2.66 20.55
CA GLN A 128 2.91 -3.86 19.73
C GLN A 128 1.98 -3.65 18.55
N ARG A 129 2.54 -3.69 17.35
CA ARG A 129 1.81 -3.85 16.10
C ARG A 129 2.43 -5.02 15.37
N LEU A 130 1.61 -5.91 14.84
CA LEU A 130 2.05 -7.17 14.26
C LEU A 130 1.75 -7.21 12.77
N VAL A 131 2.61 -7.90 12.01
CA VAL A 131 2.32 -8.29 10.64
C VAL A 131 1.11 -9.22 10.66
N LYS A 132 0.11 -8.92 9.83
CA LYS A 132 -1.16 -9.66 9.75
C LYS A 132 -0.92 -11.17 9.66
N ASN A 133 -1.62 -11.94 10.50
CA ASN A 133 -1.55 -13.40 10.60
C ASN A 133 -0.18 -13.96 11.07
N THR A 134 0.64 -13.14 11.73
CA THR A 134 1.91 -13.58 12.33
C THR A 134 2.14 -12.93 13.69
N ASN A 135 3.20 -13.33 14.39
CA ASN A 135 3.66 -12.68 15.62
C ASN A 135 4.85 -11.72 15.37
N ALA A 136 5.20 -11.45 14.11
CA ALA A 136 6.31 -10.57 13.79
C ALA A 136 5.91 -9.11 14.03
N PRO A 137 6.68 -8.32 14.79
CA PRO A 137 6.33 -6.94 15.06
C PRO A 137 6.68 -6.05 13.87
N VAL A 138 5.96 -4.95 13.68
CA VAL A 138 6.15 -4.00 12.57
C VAL A 138 5.93 -2.56 13.06
N SER A 139 6.67 -1.62 12.49
CA SER A 139 6.51 -0.18 12.80
C SER A 139 5.28 0.42 12.09
N PHE A 140 5.25 1.73 11.82
CA PHE A 140 4.23 2.35 10.95
C PHE A 140 4.45 2.03 9.45
N ALA A 141 5.32 1.08 9.11
CA ALA A 141 5.35 0.47 7.78
C ALA A 141 3.98 -0.10 7.39
N ASP A 142 3.66 -0.25 6.09
CA ASP A 142 2.30 -0.63 5.69
C ASP A 142 1.86 -2.00 6.21
N GLY A 143 2.71 -3.01 6.13
CA GLY A 143 2.36 -4.34 6.62
C GLY A 143 3.51 -5.28 6.95
N TYR A 144 4.75 -4.95 6.57
CA TYR A 144 5.93 -5.77 6.84
C TYR A 144 7.11 -4.89 7.30
N PRO A 145 8.04 -5.43 8.11
CA PRO A 145 9.19 -4.70 8.63
C PRO A 145 10.09 -4.10 7.56
N LEU A 146 10.25 -4.82 6.44
CA LEU A 146 11.28 -4.56 5.45
C LEU A 146 10.77 -4.89 4.05
N LEU A 147 11.24 -4.13 3.06
CA LEU A 147 11.05 -4.42 1.64
C LEU A 147 12.41 -4.59 0.95
N LEU A 148 12.57 -5.69 0.23
CA LEU A 148 13.70 -5.96 -0.65
C LEU A 148 13.33 -5.70 -2.12
N ILE A 149 14.22 -5.02 -2.82
CA ILE A 149 14.16 -4.79 -4.26
C ILE A 149 15.47 -5.23 -4.89
N ASN A 150 15.38 -5.93 -6.02
CA ASN A 150 16.54 -6.26 -6.84
C ASN A 150 16.72 -5.21 -7.94
N GLN A 151 17.90 -4.60 -7.99
CA GLN A 151 18.27 -3.57 -8.98
C GLN A 151 18.16 -4.12 -10.41
N THR A 152 18.48 -5.40 -10.63
CA THR A 152 18.35 -6.07 -11.93
C THR A 152 16.87 -6.20 -12.36
N SER A 153 15.93 -6.33 -11.41
CA SER A 153 14.49 -6.26 -11.67
C SER A 153 14.04 -4.86 -12.08
N VAL A 154 14.63 -3.81 -11.48
CA VAL A 154 14.35 -2.41 -11.84
C VAL A 154 14.86 -2.10 -13.25
N GLU A 155 16.04 -2.59 -13.61
CA GLU A 155 16.59 -2.48 -14.98
C GLU A 155 15.67 -3.17 -16.00
N GLN A 156 15.15 -4.35 -15.68
CA GLN A 156 14.21 -5.07 -16.52
C GLN A 156 12.88 -4.31 -16.68
N LEU A 157 12.38 -3.65 -15.64
CA LEU A 157 11.25 -2.74 -15.77
C LEU A 157 11.58 -1.53 -16.66
N ASN A 158 12.73 -0.89 -16.43
CA ASN A 158 13.15 0.29 -17.20
C ASN A 158 13.32 0.02 -18.69
N ALA A 159 13.67 -1.21 -19.09
CA ALA A 159 13.71 -1.61 -20.49
C ALA A 159 12.33 -1.53 -21.19
N ARG A 160 11.23 -1.37 -20.44
CA ARG A 160 9.85 -1.24 -20.93
C ARG A 160 9.27 0.17 -20.73
N LEU A 161 10.03 1.10 -20.13
CA LEU A 161 9.57 2.44 -19.79
C LEU A 161 10.22 3.50 -20.68
N THR A 162 9.45 4.50 -21.09
CA THR A 162 9.98 5.69 -21.77
C THR A 162 10.82 6.55 -20.82
N THR A 163 10.34 6.73 -19.59
CA THR A 163 11.03 7.47 -18.54
C THR A 163 11.50 6.48 -17.47
N PRO A 164 12.82 6.27 -17.31
CA PRO A 164 13.34 5.34 -16.32
C PRO A 164 13.00 5.73 -14.89
N VAL A 165 12.72 4.72 -14.06
CA VAL A 165 12.54 4.83 -12.62
C VAL A 165 13.74 4.26 -11.87
N THR A 166 13.80 4.53 -10.57
CA THR A 166 14.83 3.99 -9.67
C THR A 166 14.17 3.10 -8.61
N ALA A 167 14.97 2.28 -7.92
CA ALA A 167 14.50 1.48 -6.79
C ALA A 167 13.70 2.29 -5.75
N LEU A 168 14.02 3.57 -5.57
CA LEU A 168 13.36 4.46 -4.61
C LEU A 168 11.86 4.72 -4.91
N HIS A 169 11.39 4.50 -6.15
CA HIS A 169 9.95 4.56 -6.46
C HIS A 169 9.18 3.49 -5.67
N PHE A 170 9.83 2.35 -5.39
CA PHE A 170 9.25 1.23 -4.65
C PHE A 170 9.47 1.33 -3.13
N ARG A 171 10.19 2.35 -2.68
CA ARG A 171 10.50 2.62 -1.26
C ARG A 171 11.11 1.43 -0.48
N PRO A 172 12.08 0.70 -1.06
CA PRO A 172 12.73 -0.43 -0.40
C PRO A 172 13.49 0.01 0.85
N ASN A 173 13.71 -0.94 1.74
CA ASN A 173 14.72 -0.82 2.79
C ASN A 173 16.06 -1.42 2.36
N ILE A 174 16.00 -2.49 1.56
CA ILE A 174 17.16 -3.26 1.11
C ILE A 174 17.11 -3.29 -0.41
N VAL A 175 18.16 -2.79 -1.06
CA VAL A 175 18.37 -2.97 -2.49
C VAL A 175 19.55 -3.90 -2.69
N ILE A 176 19.37 -4.89 -3.54
CA ILE A 176 20.42 -5.83 -3.90
C ILE A 176 20.70 -5.75 -5.40
N LYS A 177 21.85 -6.25 -5.83
CA LYS A 177 22.11 -6.60 -7.22
C LYS A 177 22.15 -8.11 -7.36
N GLY A 178 21.07 -8.68 -7.91
CA GLY A 178 20.97 -10.11 -8.20
C GLY A 178 21.44 -10.45 -9.62
N ASP A 179 21.80 -11.72 -9.84
CA ASP A 179 22.31 -12.18 -11.13
C ASP A 179 21.24 -12.14 -12.25
N PHE A 180 19.96 -12.28 -11.89
CA PHE A 180 18.84 -12.26 -12.83
C PHE A 180 17.72 -11.32 -12.36
N PRO A 181 16.94 -10.73 -13.27
CA PRO A 181 15.70 -10.05 -12.90
C PRO A 181 14.75 -11.02 -12.20
N PHE A 182 14.08 -10.54 -11.14
CA PHE A 182 13.03 -11.24 -10.40
C PHE A 182 13.47 -12.53 -9.70
N VAL A 183 14.77 -12.81 -9.60
CA VAL A 183 15.28 -14.00 -8.89
C VAL A 183 14.82 -14.03 -7.43
N GLU A 184 14.59 -12.86 -6.83
CA GLU A 184 14.06 -12.68 -5.48
C GLU A 184 12.69 -13.33 -5.26
N ASP A 185 11.91 -13.53 -6.32
CA ASP A 185 10.57 -14.15 -6.23
C ASP A 185 10.63 -15.63 -5.84
N SER A 186 11.77 -16.28 -6.07
CA SER A 186 11.98 -17.69 -5.74
C SER A 186 12.60 -17.91 -4.37
N TRP A 187 12.84 -16.88 -3.57
CA TRP A 187 13.46 -17.05 -2.26
C TRP A 187 12.42 -17.25 -1.17
N SER A 188 12.73 -18.09 -0.20
CA SER A 188 11.94 -18.25 1.03
C SER A 188 12.72 -17.84 2.28
N ARG A 189 14.06 -18.01 2.27
CA ARG A 189 14.94 -17.56 3.36
C ARG A 189 16.27 -17.09 2.81
N ILE A 190 16.73 -15.94 3.29
CA ILE A 190 18.03 -15.36 2.93
C ILE A 190 18.79 -14.93 4.17
N LYS A 191 20.11 -14.78 4.03
CA LYS A 191 20.98 -14.19 5.04
C LYS A 191 21.78 -13.05 4.42
N ILE A 192 21.85 -11.93 5.12
CA ILE A 192 22.67 -10.77 4.76
C ILE A 192 23.43 -10.34 6.02
N GLY A 193 24.76 -10.31 5.97
CA GLY A 193 25.59 -10.05 7.14
C GLY A 193 25.25 -10.99 8.31
N GLU A 194 24.87 -10.42 9.45
CA GLU A 194 24.52 -11.17 10.67
C GLU A 194 23.07 -11.65 10.70
N VAL A 195 22.23 -11.23 9.74
CA VAL A 195 20.78 -11.31 9.86
C VAL A 195 20.18 -12.26 8.84
N GLU A 196 19.34 -13.17 9.33
CA GLU A 196 18.49 -14.01 8.50
C GLU A 196 17.10 -13.41 8.36
N PHE A 197 16.53 -13.55 7.17
CA PHE A 197 15.21 -13.04 6.82
C PHE A 197 14.35 -14.15 6.25
N GLU A 198 13.10 -14.21 6.71
CA GLU A 198 12.02 -14.85 5.96
C GLU A 198 11.62 -13.93 4.81
N VAL A 199 11.58 -14.49 3.60
CA VAL A 199 11.01 -13.84 2.42
C VAL A 199 9.52 -14.18 2.39
N SER A 200 8.72 -13.31 3.02
CA SER A 200 7.37 -13.68 3.47
C SER A 200 6.35 -13.67 2.33
N LYS A 201 6.31 -12.60 1.53
CA LYS A 201 5.44 -12.54 0.35
C LYS A 201 5.81 -11.46 -0.67
N PRO A 202 5.38 -11.59 -1.94
CA PRO A 202 5.43 -10.51 -2.91
C PRO A 202 4.71 -9.27 -2.39
N CYS A 203 5.25 -8.11 -2.74
CA CYS A 203 4.74 -6.86 -2.24
C CYS A 203 3.93 -6.16 -3.34
N SER A 204 2.62 -6.07 -3.11
CA SER A 204 1.66 -5.41 -4.00
C SER A 204 1.98 -3.92 -4.12
N ARG A 205 1.78 -3.38 -5.31
CA ARG A 205 2.07 -2.00 -5.68
C ARG A 205 0.79 -1.20 -5.83
N CYS A 206 0.84 0.03 -5.38
CA CYS A 206 -0.24 1.01 -5.54
C CYS A 206 0.30 2.22 -6.31
N ILE A 207 -0.60 3.15 -6.64
CA ILE A 207 -0.30 4.37 -7.41
C ILE A 207 0.81 5.24 -6.81
N PHE A 208 1.18 5.03 -5.54
CA PHE A 208 2.26 5.77 -4.91
C PHE A 208 3.62 5.58 -5.61
N ILE A 209 3.82 4.45 -6.31
CA ILE A 209 5.07 4.23 -7.06
C ILE A 209 5.21 5.15 -8.27
N ASN A 210 4.14 5.83 -8.68
CA ASN A 210 4.17 6.82 -9.75
C ASN A 210 4.73 8.17 -9.29
N VAL A 211 4.85 8.38 -7.97
CA VAL A 211 5.45 9.60 -7.41
C VAL A 211 6.96 9.53 -7.60
N ASN A 212 7.50 10.49 -8.35
CA ASN A 212 8.94 10.63 -8.50
C ASN A 212 9.55 11.01 -7.13
N PRO A 213 10.43 10.17 -6.55
CA PRO A 213 10.96 10.39 -5.19
C PRO A 213 11.90 11.60 -5.09
N LYS A 214 12.37 12.15 -6.22
CA LYS A 214 13.22 13.35 -6.25
C LYS A 214 12.37 14.61 -6.28
N THR A 215 11.31 14.66 -7.10
CA THR A 215 10.53 15.89 -7.33
C THR A 215 9.19 15.92 -6.60
N GLY A 216 8.68 14.77 -6.14
CA GLY A 216 7.38 14.64 -5.49
C GLY A 216 6.19 14.75 -6.43
N ILE A 217 6.45 14.81 -7.74
CA ILE A 217 5.44 14.87 -8.79
C ILE A 217 5.06 13.45 -9.20
N ALA A 218 3.76 13.16 -9.22
CA ALA A 218 3.23 11.90 -9.72
C ALA A 218 3.11 11.92 -11.24
N ASP A 219 3.60 10.86 -11.89
CA ASP A 219 3.15 10.52 -13.24
C ASP A 219 1.68 10.05 -13.20
N GLN A 220 0.96 10.25 -14.30
CA GLN A 220 -0.45 9.88 -14.40
C GLN A 220 -0.67 8.36 -14.26
N SER A 221 0.26 7.53 -14.74
CA SER A 221 0.04 6.09 -14.82
C SER A 221 1.30 5.23 -14.62
N GLU A 222 2.50 5.76 -14.87
CA GLU A 222 3.74 4.99 -14.83
C GLU A 222 4.49 5.12 -13.49
N PRO A 223 5.21 4.08 -13.02
CA PRO A 223 5.47 2.81 -13.70
C PRO A 223 4.42 1.72 -13.44
N LEU A 224 3.34 2.02 -12.72
CA LEU A 224 2.33 1.01 -12.33
C LEU A 224 1.63 0.38 -13.54
N LEU A 225 1.29 1.19 -14.55
CA LEU A 225 0.68 0.70 -15.79
C LEU A 225 1.59 -0.27 -16.54
N THR A 226 2.89 0.02 -16.66
CA THR A 226 3.80 -0.93 -17.29
C THR A 226 3.96 -2.22 -16.48
N LEU A 227 3.99 -2.12 -15.15
CA LEU A 227 4.01 -3.32 -14.30
C LEU A 227 2.75 -4.16 -14.46
N SER A 228 1.56 -3.57 -14.61
CA SER A 228 0.32 -4.36 -14.77
C SER A 228 0.35 -5.28 -15.99
N LYS A 229 1.14 -4.95 -17.02
CA LYS A 229 1.26 -5.72 -18.25
C LYS A 229 2.11 -7.00 -18.13
N PHE A 230 2.84 -7.21 -17.04
CA PHE A 230 3.66 -8.42 -16.89
C PHE A 230 3.94 -8.87 -15.45
N ARG A 231 3.48 -8.11 -14.45
CA ARG A 231 3.65 -8.37 -13.02
C ARG A 231 2.31 -8.49 -12.29
N TYR A 232 1.25 -8.84 -13.02
CA TYR A 232 -0.07 -9.04 -12.45
C TYR A 232 -0.30 -10.51 -12.07
N SER A 233 -0.82 -10.73 -10.87
CA SER A 233 -1.19 -12.05 -10.36
C SER A 233 -2.18 -11.93 -9.20
N HIS A 234 -3.25 -12.71 -9.23
CA HIS A 234 -4.25 -12.77 -8.15
C HIS A 234 -4.78 -11.39 -7.72
N GLY A 235 -5.13 -10.52 -8.68
CA GLY A 235 -5.66 -9.19 -8.36
C GLY A 235 -4.59 -8.14 -8.01
N ASN A 236 -3.31 -8.50 -7.97
CA ASN A 236 -2.23 -7.64 -7.49
C ASN A 236 -1.18 -7.41 -8.57
N ILE A 237 -0.65 -6.18 -8.63
CA ILE A 237 0.57 -5.85 -9.37
C ILE A 237 1.74 -5.91 -8.39
N ASP A 238 2.66 -6.86 -8.55
CA ASP A 238 3.71 -7.11 -7.55
C ASP A 238 5.11 -6.69 -8.04
N PHE A 239 5.89 -6.09 -7.15
CA PHE A 239 7.29 -5.81 -7.43
C PHE A 239 8.14 -5.76 -6.15
N GLY A 240 9.14 -6.63 -6.01
CA GLY A 240 9.90 -6.79 -4.77
C GLY A 240 9.22 -7.64 -3.70
N GLN A 241 9.98 -7.96 -2.65
CA GLN A 241 9.62 -8.96 -1.65
C GLN A 241 9.60 -8.38 -0.23
N ASN A 242 8.54 -8.66 0.52
CA ASN A 242 8.46 -8.29 1.93
C ASN A 242 9.30 -9.24 2.78
N LEU A 243 10.10 -8.69 3.69
CA LEU A 243 10.96 -9.46 4.57
C LEU A 243 10.54 -9.34 6.04
N ILE A 244 10.72 -10.43 6.79
CA ILE A 244 10.63 -10.46 8.25
C ILE A 244 12.00 -10.90 8.80
N PRO A 245 12.64 -10.11 9.69
CA PRO A 245 13.90 -10.50 10.29
C PRO A 245 13.67 -11.62 11.33
N LEU A 246 14.48 -12.67 11.26
CA LEU A 246 14.43 -13.82 12.17
C LEU A 246 15.34 -13.63 13.40
N ASN A 247 16.31 -12.73 13.29
CA ASN A 247 17.18 -12.30 14.38
C ASN A 247 17.58 -10.82 14.21
N GLU A 248 18.25 -10.27 15.20
CA GLU A 248 18.80 -8.92 15.15
C GLU A 248 20.28 -8.95 14.82
N GLY A 249 20.80 -7.90 14.20
CA GLY A 249 22.18 -7.87 13.73
C GLY A 249 22.47 -6.67 12.84
N LEU A 250 23.72 -6.53 12.42
CA LEU A 250 24.15 -5.48 11.51
C LEU A 250 24.19 -6.00 10.06
N ILE A 251 23.72 -5.18 9.14
CA ILE A 251 23.91 -5.36 7.70
C ILE A 251 24.66 -4.17 7.11
N ARG A 252 25.45 -4.39 6.07
CA ARG A 252 26.26 -3.36 5.40
C ARG A 252 26.11 -3.44 3.88
N ALA A 253 26.15 -2.30 3.22
CA ALA A 253 26.35 -2.26 1.78
C ALA A 253 27.66 -3.00 1.44
N GLY A 254 27.60 -3.86 0.43
CA GLY A 254 28.66 -4.79 0.06
C GLY A 254 28.54 -6.19 0.67
N ASP A 255 27.66 -6.41 1.66
CA ASP A 255 27.44 -7.76 2.19
C ASP A 255 26.88 -8.69 1.10
N GLU A 256 27.36 -9.94 1.10
CA GLU A 256 26.79 -11.01 0.26
C GLU A 256 25.38 -11.35 0.73
N VAL A 257 24.49 -11.59 -0.25
CA VAL A 257 23.14 -12.12 -0.02
C VAL A 257 23.18 -13.63 -0.25
N GLN A 258 23.11 -14.39 0.83
CA GLN A 258 23.12 -15.85 0.80
C GLN A 258 21.69 -16.37 0.79
N VAL A 259 21.32 -17.11 -0.26
CA VAL A 259 20.01 -17.78 -0.33
C VAL A 259 20.08 -19.08 0.47
N ILE A 260 19.39 -19.12 1.60
CA ILE A 260 19.35 -20.28 2.51
C ILE A 260 18.35 -21.32 2.01
N SER A 261 17.19 -20.87 1.55
CA SER A 261 16.18 -21.73 0.93
C SER A 261 15.38 -20.99 -0.14
N ALA A 262 14.92 -21.77 -1.12
CA ALA A 262 14.09 -21.31 -2.22
C ALA A 262 12.64 -21.83 -2.11
N GLN A 263 11.77 -21.31 -2.95
CA GLN A 263 10.38 -21.70 -3.15
C GLN A 263 10.00 -21.53 -4.63
N GLY A 264 8.83 -22.05 -5.01
CA GLY A 264 8.29 -21.78 -6.34
C GLY A 264 7.99 -20.29 -6.51
N ALA A 265 8.52 -19.68 -7.57
CA ALA A 265 8.21 -18.31 -7.91
C ALA A 265 6.73 -18.18 -8.31
N ARG A 266 6.09 -17.07 -7.92
CA ARG A 266 4.74 -16.75 -8.36
C ARG A 266 4.71 -16.56 -9.88
N PHE A 267 3.70 -17.12 -10.52
CA PHE A 267 3.44 -16.87 -11.93
C PHE A 267 2.78 -15.50 -12.13
N TYR A 268 3.27 -14.75 -13.11
CA TYR A 268 2.80 -13.42 -13.47
C TYR A 268 2.46 -13.36 -14.96
N SER A 269 1.44 -12.58 -15.29
CA SER A 269 1.04 -12.26 -16.68
C SER A 269 0.63 -10.80 -16.78
N ALA A 270 0.11 -10.40 -17.95
CA ALA A 270 -0.62 -9.16 -18.06
C ALA A 270 -1.94 -9.22 -17.28
N GLN A 271 -2.36 -8.08 -16.76
CA GLN A 271 -3.64 -7.91 -16.10
C GLN A 271 -4.80 -8.24 -17.05
N ASP A 272 -4.74 -7.78 -18.30
CA ASP A 272 -5.78 -7.98 -19.30
C ASP A 272 -5.95 -9.48 -19.61
N ASP A 273 -4.83 -10.22 -19.78
CA ASP A 273 -4.86 -11.68 -20.01
C ASP A 273 -5.57 -12.43 -18.86
N GLN A 274 -5.33 -12.00 -17.61
CA GLN A 274 -5.97 -12.62 -16.44
C GLN A 274 -7.43 -12.18 -16.26
N GLN A 275 -7.77 -10.93 -16.59
CA GLN A 275 -9.15 -10.45 -16.55
C GLN A 275 -10.02 -11.15 -17.61
N GLU A 276 -9.51 -11.37 -18.82
CA GLU A 276 -10.19 -12.20 -19.83
C GLU A 276 -10.39 -13.64 -19.34
N SER A 277 -9.39 -14.22 -18.65
CA SER A 277 -9.49 -15.60 -18.12
C SER A 277 -10.46 -15.75 -16.93
N ASN A 278 -10.67 -14.69 -16.14
CA ASN A 278 -11.54 -14.68 -14.95
C ASN A 278 -12.95 -14.14 -15.22
N LYS A 279 -13.20 -13.62 -16.43
CA LYS A 279 -14.54 -13.17 -16.84
C LYS A 279 -15.47 -14.37 -16.89
N LYS A 280 -16.44 -14.39 -15.98
CA LYS A 280 -17.54 -15.37 -15.99
C LYS A 280 -18.76 -14.70 -16.58
N THR A 281 -19.37 -15.37 -17.55
CA THR A 281 -20.73 -15.06 -17.96
C THR A 281 -21.69 -15.50 -16.86
N LEU A 282 -22.63 -14.62 -16.50
CA LEU A 282 -23.62 -14.84 -15.45
C LEU A 282 -25.02 -14.50 -15.98
N ALA A 283 -26.05 -15.10 -15.40
CA ALA A 283 -27.43 -14.71 -15.66
C ALA A 283 -27.90 -13.67 -14.63
N ILE A 284 -28.44 -12.55 -15.11
CA ILE A 284 -29.05 -11.51 -14.25
C ILE A 284 -30.55 -11.50 -14.53
N HIS A 285 -31.33 -11.91 -13.54
CA HIS A 285 -32.79 -11.90 -13.62
C HIS A 285 -33.36 -10.62 -12.98
N TYR A 286 -34.03 -9.80 -13.79
CA TYR A 286 -34.67 -8.55 -13.43
C TYR A 286 -36.17 -8.79 -13.20
N GLN A 287 -36.57 -9.08 -11.96
CA GLN A 287 -37.93 -9.52 -11.64
C GLN A 287 -39.00 -8.49 -12.03
N GLY A 288 -38.75 -7.19 -11.82
CA GLY A 288 -39.72 -6.13 -12.10
C GLY A 288 -40.12 -6.03 -13.58
N SER A 289 -39.25 -6.49 -14.48
CA SER A 289 -39.46 -6.48 -15.93
C SER A 289 -39.61 -7.89 -16.51
N ASN A 290 -39.45 -8.93 -15.69
CA ASN A 290 -39.39 -10.33 -16.08
C ASN A 290 -38.41 -10.61 -17.24
N VAL A 291 -37.24 -9.99 -17.19
CA VAL A 291 -36.17 -10.14 -18.19
C VAL A 291 -34.99 -10.84 -17.54
N THR A 292 -34.43 -11.84 -18.21
CA THR A 292 -33.11 -12.40 -17.86
C THR A 292 -32.11 -11.97 -18.91
N ALA A 293 -31.11 -11.19 -18.51
CA ALA A 293 -30.03 -10.77 -19.38
C ALA A 293 -28.76 -11.58 -19.09
N GLN A 294 -27.94 -11.73 -20.12
CA GLN A 294 -26.60 -12.28 -19.99
C GLN A 294 -25.64 -11.18 -19.54
N GLY A 295 -25.12 -11.30 -18.32
CA GLY A 295 -24.16 -10.39 -17.74
C GLY A 295 -22.79 -11.01 -17.53
N ASP A 296 -21.94 -10.32 -16.77
CA ASP A 296 -20.64 -10.79 -16.33
C ASP A 296 -20.27 -10.32 -14.92
N ASN A 297 -19.20 -10.92 -14.39
CA ASN A 297 -18.64 -10.60 -13.08
C ASN A 297 -17.60 -9.47 -13.10
N GLN A 298 -17.63 -8.59 -14.11
CA GLN A 298 -16.66 -7.49 -14.28
C GLN A 298 -17.32 -6.12 -14.26
N GLN A 299 -18.55 -6.00 -14.76
CA GLN A 299 -19.26 -4.72 -14.92
C GLN A 299 -20.19 -4.42 -13.74
N LEU A 300 -20.48 -3.13 -13.52
CA LEU A 300 -21.48 -2.70 -12.53
C LEU A 300 -22.87 -3.18 -12.94
N LEU A 301 -23.66 -3.61 -11.96
CA LEU A 301 -25.03 -4.11 -12.18
C LEU A 301 -25.91 -3.09 -12.91
N LEU A 302 -25.77 -1.79 -12.62
CA LEU A 302 -26.52 -0.74 -13.31
C LEU A 302 -26.15 -0.64 -14.79
N ASP A 303 -24.87 -0.68 -15.14
CA ASP A 303 -24.43 -0.58 -16.53
C ASP A 303 -24.92 -1.80 -17.33
N GLN A 304 -24.91 -2.98 -16.70
CA GLN A 304 -25.47 -4.21 -17.28
C GLN A 304 -27.00 -4.13 -17.45
N ALA A 305 -27.70 -3.48 -16.53
CA ALA A 305 -29.14 -3.22 -16.63
C ALA A 305 -29.46 -2.28 -17.80
N GLU A 306 -28.72 -1.18 -17.95
CA GLU A 306 -28.88 -0.24 -19.08
C GLU A 306 -28.64 -0.93 -20.43
N GLN A 307 -27.59 -1.75 -20.53
CA GLN A 307 -27.29 -2.54 -21.73
C GLN A 307 -28.40 -3.54 -22.07
N ALA A 308 -29.06 -4.09 -21.05
CA ALA A 308 -30.21 -4.97 -21.19
C ALA A 308 -31.54 -4.21 -21.43
N GLY A 309 -31.54 -2.88 -21.47
CA GLY A 309 -32.73 -2.05 -21.63
C GLY A 309 -33.63 -2.00 -20.39
N ILE A 310 -33.08 -2.30 -19.21
CA ILE A 310 -33.79 -2.26 -17.93
C ILE A 310 -33.61 -0.88 -17.29
N ASP A 311 -34.74 -0.23 -17.01
CA ASP A 311 -34.76 1.08 -16.35
C ASP A 311 -34.66 0.91 -14.83
N ILE A 312 -33.54 1.35 -14.26
CA ILE A 312 -33.31 1.46 -12.82
C ILE A 312 -33.00 2.93 -12.54
N PRO A 313 -33.77 3.64 -11.71
CA PRO A 313 -33.51 5.06 -11.45
C PRO A 313 -32.10 5.30 -10.90
N TYR A 314 -31.37 6.29 -11.41
CA TYR A 314 -30.05 6.64 -10.89
C TYR A 314 -29.77 8.14 -10.94
N SER A 315 -28.77 8.59 -10.18
CA SER A 315 -28.31 9.98 -10.18
C SER A 315 -26.79 10.06 -10.08
N CYS A 316 -26.19 9.72 -8.93
CA CYS A 316 -24.76 9.94 -8.70
C CYS A 316 -23.82 8.91 -9.35
N ARG A 317 -24.32 7.70 -9.67
CA ARG A 317 -23.53 6.51 -10.07
C ARG A 317 -22.36 6.12 -9.14
N GLY A 318 -22.23 6.74 -7.96
CA GLY A 318 -21.15 6.50 -7.00
C GLY A 318 -21.59 5.85 -5.69
N GLY A 319 -22.89 5.53 -5.55
CA GLY A 319 -23.43 4.86 -4.38
C GLY A 319 -23.82 5.78 -3.21
N GLN A 320 -23.81 7.11 -3.37
CA GLN A 320 -24.14 8.06 -2.29
C GLN A 320 -25.61 8.51 -2.27
N CYS A 321 -26.28 8.58 -3.43
CA CYS A 321 -27.63 9.18 -3.51
C CYS A 321 -28.79 8.22 -3.18
N GLY A 322 -28.55 6.92 -3.16
CA GLY A 322 -29.58 5.90 -2.92
C GLY A 322 -30.59 5.67 -4.06
N SER A 323 -30.55 6.43 -5.16
CA SER A 323 -31.54 6.30 -6.25
C SER A 323 -31.52 4.93 -6.94
N CYS A 324 -30.33 4.34 -7.14
CA CYS A 324 -30.13 3.05 -7.82
C CYS A 324 -30.43 1.82 -6.94
N LYS A 325 -31.25 2.01 -5.91
CA LYS A 325 -31.55 1.00 -4.90
C LYS A 325 -32.46 -0.07 -5.48
N VAL A 326 -32.01 -1.31 -5.38
CA VAL A 326 -32.75 -2.51 -5.79
C VAL A 326 -32.61 -3.58 -4.71
N LYS A 327 -33.52 -4.55 -4.67
CA LYS A 327 -33.44 -5.64 -3.70
C LYS A 327 -32.76 -6.85 -4.32
N LEU A 328 -31.70 -7.36 -3.70
CA LEU A 328 -31.10 -8.63 -4.07
C LEU A 328 -31.97 -9.77 -3.54
N VAL A 329 -32.54 -10.57 -4.44
CA VAL A 329 -33.42 -11.69 -4.09
C VAL A 329 -32.63 -12.99 -3.99
N GLU A 330 -31.72 -13.24 -4.93
CA GLU A 330 -30.85 -14.41 -4.96
C GLU A 330 -29.47 -14.08 -5.53
N GLY A 331 -28.47 -14.87 -5.12
CA GLY A 331 -27.09 -14.81 -5.59
C GLY A 331 -26.19 -13.87 -4.77
N GLU A 332 -24.97 -13.69 -5.24
CA GLU A 332 -23.92 -12.94 -4.56
C GLU A 332 -23.44 -11.76 -5.41
N VAL A 333 -23.21 -10.61 -4.75
CA VAL A 333 -22.64 -9.42 -5.37
C VAL A 333 -21.48 -8.91 -4.53
N GLN A 334 -20.46 -8.35 -5.19
CA GLN A 334 -19.45 -7.54 -4.54
C GLN A 334 -19.98 -6.12 -4.38
N ILE A 335 -20.05 -5.63 -3.15
CA ILE A 335 -20.44 -4.25 -2.83
C ILE A 335 -19.18 -3.37 -2.88
N LEU A 336 -19.24 -2.30 -3.69
CA LEU A 336 -18.18 -1.29 -3.77
C LEU A 336 -18.46 -0.09 -2.88
N ASN A 337 -19.73 0.31 -2.77
CA ASN A 337 -20.21 1.40 -1.91
C ASN A 337 -21.70 1.21 -1.57
N ASN A 338 -22.09 1.49 -0.34
CA ASN A 338 -23.46 1.43 0.17
C ASN A 338 -23.88 2.66 1.00
N GLU A 339 -23.12 3.76 0.98
CA GLU A 339 -23.39 4.98 1.76
C GLU A 339 -24.80 5.57 1.56
N GLY A 340 -25.41 5.36 0.39
CA GLY A 340 -26.77 5.80 0.07
C GLY A 340 -27.90 4.94 0.64
N LEU A 341 -27.58 3.91 1.45
CA LEU A 341 -28.54 3.04 2.13
C LEU A 341 -28.44 3.20 3.65
N SER A 342 -29.57 3.08 4.33
CA SER A 342 -29.62 2.95 5.78
C SER A 342 -29.29 1.51 6.23
N ASP A 343 -28.87 1.35 7.48
CA ASP A 343 -28.57 0.03 8.07
C ASP A 343 -29.76 -0.94 7.95
N LEU A 344 -30.99 -0.45 8.15
CA LEU A 344 -32.21 -1.24 8.01
C LEU A 344 -32.42 -1.75 6.57
N GLU A 345 -32.09 -0.93 5.57
CA GLU A 345 -32.21 -1.32 4.17
C GLU A 345 -31.17 -2.37 3.78
N ILE A 346 -29.95 -2.25 4.32
CA ILE A 346 -28.89 -3.24 4.14
C ILE A 346 -29.34 -4.58 4.76
N GLU A 347 -29.87 -4.57 5.98
CA GLU A 347 -30.41 -5.77 6.65
C GLU A 347 -31.58 -6.40 5.88
N GLN A 348 -32.37 -5.59 5.16
CA GLN A 348 -33.47 -6.05 4.32
C GLN A 348 -33.03 -6.58 2.94
N GLY A 349 -31.73 -6.58 2.65
CA GLY A 349 -31.15 -7.10 1.40
C GLY A 349 -31.18 -6.10 0.24
N TYR A 350 -31.30 -4.81 0.51
CA TYR A 350 -31.14 -3.79 -0.53
C TYR A 350 -29.67 -3.57 -0.88
N ILE A 351 -29.42 -3.39 -2.17
CA ILE A 351 -28.12 -3.08 -2.76
C ILE A 351 -28.26 -1.87 -3.69
N LEU A 352 -27.13 -1.24 -4.02
CA LEU A 352 -27.06 -0.15 -4.99
C LEU A 352 -26.53 -0.68 -6.32
N ALA A 353 -27.37 -0.78 -7.35
CA ALA A 353 -27.00 -1.34 -8.64
C ALA A 353 -25.79 -0.61 -9.28
N CYS A 354 -25.66 0.68 -9.01
CA CYS A 354 -24.56 1.51 -9.48
C CYS A 354 -23.24 1.32 -8.70
N SER A 355 -23.21 0.47 -7.68
CA SER A 355 -22.03 0.26 -6.84
C SER A 355 -21.91 -1.19 -6.37
N CYS A 356 -22.35 -2.12 -7.22
CA CYS A 356 -22.14 -3.55 -7.01
C CYS A 356 -21.83 -4.28 -8.32
N ILE A 357 -21.10 -5.38 -8.22
CA ILE A 357 -20.71 -6.26 -9.32
C ILE A 357 -21.22 -7.68 -9.02
N PRO A 358 -21.96 -8.35 -9.92
CA PRO A 358 -22.39 -9.75 -9.71
C PRO A 358 -21.19 -10.70 -9.57
N LEU A 359 -21.26 -11.63 -8.61
CA LEU A 359 -20.26 -12.69 -8.43
C LEU A 359 -20.77 -14.08 -8.84
N SER A 360 -22.10 -14.25 -8.84
CA SER A 360 -22.82 -15.43 -9.30
C SER A 360 -23.99 -15.03 -10.21
N ASP A 361 -24.75 -16.01 -10.70
CA ASP A 361 -26.09 -15.74 -11.21
C ASP A 361 -26.90 -15.07 -10.09
N ILE A 362 -27.64 -14.01 -10.44
CA ILE A 362 -28.38 -13.20 -9.46
C ILE A 362 -29.81 -12.95 -9.93
N SER A 363 -30.69 -12.78 -8.96
CA SER A 363 -32.05 -12.28 -9.18
C SER A 363 -32.25 -11.02 -8.36
N ILE A 364 -32.72 -9.94 -9.00
CA ILE A 364 -32.99 -8.67 -8.34
C ILE A 364 -34.43 -8.25 -8.57
N ASN A 365 -34.99 -7.56 -7.58
CA ASN A 365 -36.25 -6.85 -7.70
C ASN A 365 -35.94 -5.35 -7.73
N HIS A 366 -36.07 -4.76 -8.91
CA HIS A 366 -35.62 -3.41 -9.24
C HIS A 366 -36.73 -2.38 -9.32
#